data_AF-A0A935T5J0-F1
#
_entry.id   AF-A0A935T5J0-F1
#
_cell.length_a   1.000
_cell.length_b   1.000
_cell.length_c   1.000
_cell.angle_alpha   90.00
_cell.angle_beta   90.00
_cell.angle_gamma   90.00
#
_symmetry.space_group_name_H-M   'P 1'
#
loop_
_entity.id
_entity.type
_entity.pdbx_description
1 polymer ?
#
loop_
_entity_poly.entity_id
_entity_poly.type
_entity_poly.pdbx_seq_one_letter_code
_entity_poly.pdbx_strand_id
1 'polypeptide(L)'
;MIGELYGSENTGNARNPRFASLVSMVDAHLEQWVTAPALGDLDHDGDLDVVSGEPDGRFFYSRNDGDAKTFLPVIVSGTNSPLSGEDVGSSSSPALADLHRRARTDFVSGSQTGTLRYYWHVGSLGEPDFQADLPHQVRSAASALGAETKPASGDIDRDGDLDLLIGAVDGRFHYLENTGDAASPAFVERSGPANPMDGIDIGSHSAPALVDLNRDGQLDVVAGDASGAIRTFYLPEPALSTSLAAGSLLLGLGLRIDRSLRRTIGPGAARTSD
;
A
#
# COMPACT_ATOMS: atom_id res chain seq x y z
N MET A 1 16.65 -7.28 22.87
CA MET A 1 15.25 -7.07 23.27
C MET A 1 14.47 -8.09 22.48
N ILE A 2 13.65 -8.92 23.11
CA ILE A 2 12.79 -9.86 22.40
C ILE A 2 11.54 -9.12 21.92
N GLY A 3 11.01 -9.47 20.75
CA GLY A 3 9.76 -8.92 20.23
C GLY A 3 8.63 -9.92 20.44
N GLU A 4 7.44 -9.45 20.79
CA GLU A 4 6.24 -10.28 20.91
C GLU A 4 5.17 -9.73 19.96
N LEU A 5 4.48 -10.63 19.25
CA LEU A 5 3.37 -10.27 18.38
C LEU A 5 2.07 -10.30 19.21
N TYR A 6 1.32 -9.20 19.17
CA TYR A 6 0.05 -9.07 19.86
C TYR A 6 -1.08 -8.77 18.88
N GLY A 7 -2.26 -9.31 19.18
CA GLY A 7 -3.48 -9.11 18.41
C GLY A 7 -4.61 -8.65 19.32
N SER A 8 -5.59 -7.99 18.73
CA SER A 8 -6.84 -7.65 19.43
C SER A 8 -8.03 -7.93 18.53
N GLU A 9 -8.99 -8.68 19.05
CA GLU A 9 -10.23 -8.96 18.34
C GLU A 9 -11.15 -7.73 18.37
N ASN A 10 -11.69 -7.36 17.22
CA ASN A 10 -12.79 -6.40 17.15
C ASN A 10 -14.13 -7.07 17.52
N THR A 11 -14.48 -7.02 18.80
CA THR A 11 -15.77 -7.46 19.35
C THR A 11 -16.95 -6.52 19.03
N GLY A 12 -16.68 -5.42 18.31
CA GLY A 12 -17.67 -4.43 17.92
C GLY A 12 -18.28 -4.72 16.54
N ASN A 13 -18.59 -3.65 15.81
CA ASN A 13 -18.99 -3.75 14.41
C ASN A 13 -18.29 -2.67 13.58
N ALA A 14 -18.43 -2.71 12.26
CA ALA A 14 -17.78 -1.78 11.34
C ALA A 14 -18.04 -0.28 11.62
N ARG A 15 -19.14 0.07 12.31
CA ARG A 15 -19.48 1.46 12.66
C ARG A 15 -19.13 1.83 14.10
N ASN A 16 -18.91 0.84 14.95
CA ASN A 16 -18.59 1.02 16.36
C ASN A 16 -17.61 -0.09 16.78
N PRO A 17 -16.33 0.02 16.36
CA PRO A 17 -15.34 -0.98 16.67
C PRO A 17 -15.06 -1.01 18.18
N ARG A 18 -14.83 -2.21 18.71
CA ARG A 18 -14.50 -2.44 20.12
C ARG A 18 -13.43 -3.51 20.19
N PHE A 19 -12.20 -3.10 20.45
CA PHE A 19 -11.08 -4.04 20.55
C PHE A 19 -10.98 -4.59 21.97
N ALA A 20 -10.93 -5.91 22.08
CA ALA A 20 -10.61 -6.58 23.34
C ALA A 20 -9.15 -6.30 23.75
N SER A 21 -8.78 -6.73 24.96
CA SER A 21 -7.39 -6.65 25.42
C SER A 21 -6.45 -7.40 24.47
N LEU A 22 -5.21 -6.92 24.37
CA LEU A 22 -4.16 -7.55 23.58
C LEU A 22 -3.94 -9.00 24.05
N VAL A 23 -3.98 -9.92 23.11
CA VAL A 23 -3.64 -11.34 23.31
C VAL A 23 -2.30 -11.57 22.60
N SER A 24 -1.35 -12.20 23.30
CA SER A 24 -0.12 -12.65 22.63
C SER A 24 -0.53 -13.64 21.54
N MET A 25 -0.21 -13.32 20.30
CA MET A 25 -0.55 -14.14 19.14
C MET A 25 0.43 -15.28 18.95
N VAL A 26 1.59 -15.24 19.60
CA VAL A 26 2.59 -16.29 19.46
C VAL A 26 3.07 -16.62 20.87
N ASP A 27 2.62 -17.77 21.39
CA ASP A 27 2.95 -18.25 22.75
C ASP A 27 4.40 -18.78 22.85
N ALA A 28 5.11 -18.82 21.72
CA ALA A 28 6.53 -19.03 21.71
C ALA A 28 7.21 -17.68 21.96
N HIS A 29 8.02 -17.62 23.01
CA HIS A 29 9.10 -16.66 23.11
C HIS A 29 9.84 -16.62 21.76
N LEU A 30 9.55 -15.61 20.94
CA LEU A 30 10.32 -15.39 19.74
C LEU A 30 11.70 -15.00 20.26
N GLU A 31 12.66 -15.91 20.16
CA GLU A 31 14.07 -15.62 20.42
C GLU A 31 14.64 -14.58 19.44
N GLN A 32 13.80 -14.11 18.52
CA GLN A 32 14.09 -13.24 17.40
C GLN A 32 13.18 -12.01 17.43
N TRP A 33 13.65 -10.91 16.84
CA TRP A 33 12.93 -9.65 16.89
C TRP A 33 11.94 -9.59 15.73
N VAL A 34 10.72 -9.14 16.02
CA VAL A 34 9.68 -8.89 15.02
C VAL A 34 9.73 -7.40 14.69
N THR A 35 10.01 -7.02 13.45
CA THR A 35 10.20 -5.61 13.06
C THR A 35 9.00 -5.02 12.33
N ALA A 36 8.29 -5.82 11.54
CA ALA A 36 7.21 -5.38 10.66
C ALA A 36 6.29 -6.56 10.30
N PRO A 37 5.23 -6.83 11.09
CA PRO A 37 4.25 -7.86 10.74
C PRO A 37 3.29 -7.36 9.66
N ALA A 38 2.91 -8.27 8.77
CA ALA A 38 1.86 -8.11 7.76
C ALA A 38 0.91 -9.31 7.81
N LEU A 39 -0.37 -9.07 7.51
CA LEU A 39 -1.45 -10.06 7.57
C LEU A 39 -2.05 -10.28 6.17
N GLY A 40 -2.09 -11.53 5.70
CA GLY A 40 -2.57 -11.88 4.37
C GLY A 40 -2.89 -13.36 4.24
N ASP A 41 -3.76 -13.71 3.31
CA ASP A 41 -4.03 -15.10 2.93
C ASP A 41 -2.85 -15.61 2.10
N LEU A 42 -1.81 -16.13 2.77
CA LEU A 42 -0.52 -16.49 2.15
C LEU A 42 -0.55 -17.92 1.60
N ASP A 43 -1.32 -18.83 2.19
CA ASP A 43 -1.51 -20.19 1.69
C ASP A 43 -2.79 -20.38 0.84
N HIS A 44 -3.65 -19.38 0.73
CA HIS A 44 -4.87 -19.40 -0.07
C HIS A 44 -5.96 -20.35 0.43
N ASP A 45 -6.05 -20.52 1.74
CA ASP A 45 -7.14 -21.27 2.37
C ASP A 45 -8.35 -20.38 2.77
N GLY A 46 -8.20 -19.05 2.62
CA GLY A 46 -9.26 -18.07 2.83
C GLY A 46 -9.28 -17.46 4.23
N ASP A 47 -8.26 -17.72 5.05
CA ASP A 47 -8.01 -16.99 6.28
C ASP A 47 -6.71 -16.16 6.21
N LEU A 48 -6.37 -15.42 7.28
CA LEU A 48 -5.20 -14.52 7.26
C LEU A 48 -4.04 -15.12 8.06
N ASP A 49 -2.94 -15.35 7.37
CA ASP A 49 -1.63 -15.69 7.91
C ASP A 49 -0.82 -14.45 8.31
N VAL A 50 0.26 -14.68 9.08
CA VAL A 50 1.24 -13.64 9.43
C VAL A 50 2.56 -13.92 8.76
N VAL A 51 3.10 -12.89 8.11
CA VAL A 51 4.54 -12.78 7.81
C VAL A 51 5.11 -11.60 8.60
N SER A 52 6.29 -11.76 9.18
CA SER A 52 7.01 -10.65 9.79
C SER A 52 8.47 -10.65 9.39
N GLY A 53 9.02 -9.45 9.26
CA GLY A 53 10.46 -9.29 9.16
C GLY A 53 11.20 -9.56 10.48
N GLU A 54 12.48 -9.87 10.33
CA GLU A 54 13.49 -10.10 11.36
C GLU A 54 14.75 -9.22 11.13
N PRO A 55 15.53 -8.90 12.18
CA PRO A 55 16.74 -8.07 12.07
C PRO A 55 17.84 -8.64 11.18
N ASP A 56 17.90 -9.95 11.02
CA ASP A 56 18.89 -10.63 10.20
C ASP A 56 18.44 -10.77 8.74
N GLY A 57 17.33 -10.12 8.35
CA GLY A 57 16.81 -10.09 6.99
C GLY A 57 15.91 -11.26 6.62
N ARG A 58 15.80 -12.26 7.50
CA ARG A 58 14.90 -13.40 7.31
C ARG A 58 13.47 -13.03 7.64
N PHE A 59 12.58 -14.01 7.55
CA PHE A 59 11.17 -13.84 7.81
C PHE A 59 10.66 -14.89 8.78
N PHE A 60 9.84 -14.40 9.70
CA PHE A 60 8.96 -15.22 10.51
C PHE A 60 7.65 -15.44 9.75
N TYR A 61 7.20 -16.69 9.68
CA TYR A 61 5.88 -17.04 9.14
C TYR A 61 5.09 -17.83 10.17
N SER A 62 3.85 -17.41 10.37
CA SER A 62 2.86 -18.11 11.16
C SER A 62 1.62 -18.32 10.32
N ARG A 63 1.31 -19.59 10.05
CA ARG A 63 0.06 -19.97 9.42
C ARG A 63 -1.08 -19.85 10.42
N ASN A 64 -2.26 -19.49 9.97
CA ASN A 64 -3.47 -19.56 10.77
C ASN A 64 -4.19 -20.89 10.45
N ASP A 65 -4.16 -21.85 11.37
CA ASP A 65 -4.86 -23.14 11.22
C ASP A 65 -6.37 -23.01 11.60
N GLY A 66 -6.90 -21.80 11.50
CA GLY A 66 -8.19 -21.41 12.04
C GLY A 66 -9.26 -21.31 10.95
N ASP A 67 -9.97 -20.18 10.96
CA ASP A 67 -10.82 -19.77 9.85
C ASP A 67 -10.81 -18.24 9.74
N ALA A 68 -11.55 -17.69 8.76
CA ALA A 68 -11.67 -16.25 8.56
C ALA A 68 -12.18 -15.44 9.77
N LYS A 69 -12.64 -16.10 10.85
CA LYS A 69 -13.09 -15.48 12.11
C LYS A 69 -12.27 -15.90 13.33
N THR A 70 -11.52 -16.98 13.22
CA THR A 70 -10.85 -17.64 14.33
C THR A 70 -9.37 -17.71 14.00
N PHE A 71 -8.55 -17.02 14.78
CA PHE A 71 -7.11 -17.01 14.57
C PHE A 71 -6.44 -18.06 15.46
N LEU A 72 -5.93 -19.15 14.86
CA LEU A 72 -5.21 -20.26 15.50
C LEU A 72 -3.77 -20.34 14.94
N PRO A 73 -2.84 -19.53 15.45
CA PRO A 73 -1.51 -19.38 14.88
C PRO A 73 -0.63 -20.60 15.11
N VAL A 74 0.03 -21.05 14.04
CA VAL A 74 1.03 -22.11 14.03
C VAL A 74 2.31 -21.59 13.38
N ILE A 75 3.39 -21.56 14.16
CA ILE A 75 4.72 -21.19 13.64
C ILE A 75 5.21 -22.30 12.72
N VAL A 76 5.50 -21.95 11.46
CA VAL A 76 6.12 -22.86 10.51
C VAL A 76 7.57 -22.43 10.30
N SER A 77 8.52 -23.32 10.59
CA SER A 77 9.94 -22.99 10.70
C SER A 77 10.84 -24.03 10.05
N GLY A 78 12.13 -23.70 9.91
CA GLY A 78 13.10 -24.54 9.23
C GLY A 78 12.70 -24.77 7.77
N THR A 79 12.98 -25.96 7.25
CA THR A 79 12.69 -26.34 5.85
C THR A 79 11.19 -26.46 5.53
N ASN A 80 10.32 -26.39 6.54
CA ASN A 80 8.88 -26.40 6.33
C ASN A 80 8.32 -24.98 6.13
N SER A 81 9.10 -23.95 6.48
CA SER A 81 8.67 -22.57 6.24
C SER A 81 8.65 -22.30 4.73
N PRO A 82 7.59 -21.66 4.21
CA PRO A 82 7.53 -21.25 2.81
C PRO A 82 8.55 -20.15 2.47
N LEU A 83 9.20 -19.58 3.49
CA LEU A 83 10.25 -18.57 3.40
C LEU A 83 11.63 -19.13 3.80
N SER A 84 11.76 -20.46 3.80
CA SER A 84 12.99 -21.14 4.21
C SER A 84 14.16 -20.79 3.28
N GLY A 85 15.15 -20.06 3.82
CA GLY A 85 16.35 -19.67 3.09
C GLY A 85 16.25 -18.31 2.42
N GLU A 86 15.08 -17.66 2.50
CA GLU A 86 14.89 -16.31 2.02
C GLU A 86 15.43 -15.27 3.01
N ASP A 87 16.12 -14.27 2.48
CA ASP A 87 16.84 -13.27 3.27
C ASP A 87 17.02 -11.99 2.46
N VAL A 88 16.38 -10.88 2.85
CA VAL A 88 16.48 -9.59 2.14
C VAL A 88 17.73 -8.77 2.52
N GLY A 89 18.48 -9.17 3.55
CA GLY A 89 19.64 -8.44 4.08
C GLY A 89 19.55 -8.24 5.58
N SER A 90 19.42 -6.99 6.05
CA SER A 90 19.19 -6.71 7.48
C SER A 90 17.86 -6.00 7.67
N SER A 91 17.16 -6.30 8.77
CA SER A 91 15.84 -5.79 9.13
C SER A 91 14.83 -5.81 7.98
N SER A 92 14.32 -7.00 7.66
CA SER A 92 13.25 -7.13 6.67
C SER A 92 12.01 -6.34 7.09
N SER A 93 11.29 -5.84 6.07
CA SER A 93 10.06 -5.07 6.21
C SER A 93 9.08 -5.51 5.13
N PRO A 94 8.40 -6.66 5.31
CA PRO A 94 7.46 -7.18 4.34
C PRO A 94 6.20 -6.31 4.25
N ALA A 95 5.70 -6.15 3.03
CA ALA A 95 4.41 -5.58 2.69
C ALA A 95 3.77 -6.43 1.61
N LEU A 96 2.52 -6.84 1.81
CA LEU A 96 1.82 -7.70 0.87
C LEU A 96 1.51 -6.96 -0.43
N ALA A 97 1.48 -7.69 -1.54
CA ALA A 97 1.15 -7.18 -2.86
C ALA A 97 0.70 -8.34 -3.76
N ASP A 98 -0.46 -8.29 -4.40
CA ASP A 98 -0.79 -9.25 -5.50
C ASP A 98 -0.21 -8.72 -6.81
N LEU A 99 1.12 -8.84 -6.95
CA LEU A 99 1.87 -8.23 -8.07
C LEU A 99 1.47 -8.83 -9.41
N HIS A 100 1.06 -10.10 -9.41
CA HIS A 100 0.71 -10.83 -10.63
C HIS A 100 -0.78 -10.80 -10.97
N ARG A 101 -1.63 -10.18 -10.14
CA ARG A 101 -3.10 -10.15 -10.31
C ARG A 101 -3.69 -11.53 -10.52
N ARG A 102 -3.12 -12.54 -9.85
CA ARG A 102 -3.54 -13.95 -9.96
C ARG A 102 -4.46 -14.37 -8.82
N ALA A 103 -4.93 -13.42 -8.01
CA ALA A 103 -5.57 -13.67 -6.73
C ALA A 103 -4.66 -14.54 -5.84
N ARG A 104 -3.33 -14.32 -5.97
CA ARG A 104 -2.32 -14.92 -5.11
C ARG A 104 -1.55 -13.83 -4.39
N THR A 105 -1.33 -13.99 -3.09
CA THR A 105 -0.70 -12.97 -2.27
C THR A 105 0.81 -13.11 -2.44
N ASP A 106 1.42 -12.21 -3.21
CA ASP A 106 2.87 -12.02 -3.20
C ASP A 106 3.23 -11.02 -2.10
N PHE A 107 4.51 -10.75 -1.89
CA PHE A 107 4.92 -9.63 -1.04
C PHE A 107 6.25 -9.01 -1.48
N VAL A 108 6.46 -7.78 -1.03
CA VAL A 108 7.69 -7.02 -1.20
C VAL A 108 8.30 -6.80 0.17
N SER A 109 9.59 -7.10 0.35
CA SER A 109 10.30 -6.72 1.56
C SER A 109 11.30 -5.62 1.28
N GLY A 110 11.24 -4.57 2.11
CA GLY A 110 12.36 -3.64 2.28
C GLY A 110 13.44 -4.20 3.21
N SER A 111 14.52 -3.44 3.36
CA SER A 111 15.64 -3.74 4.26
C SER A 111 16.23 -2.47 4.84
N GLN A 112 16.97 -2.60 5.94
CA GLN A 112 17.76 -1.52 6.52
C GLN A 112 18.78 -0.94 5.53
N THR A 113 19.30 -1.72 4.58
CA THR A 113 20.27 -1.24 3.58
C THR A 113 19.61 -0.61 2.35
N GLY A 114 18.28 -0.51 2.33
CA GLY A 114 17.52 0.01 1.19
C GLY A 114 17.30 -1.01 0.06
N THR A 115 17.59 -2.28 0.32
CA THR A 115 17.27 -3.35 -0.62
C THR A 115 15.78 -3.60 -0.60
N LEU A 116 15.17 -3.69 -1.78
CA LEU A 116 13.83 -4.25 -1.94
C LEU A 116 14.00 -5.68 -2.47
N ARG A 117 13.15 -6.63 -2.07
CA ARG A 117 13.02 -7.92 -2.75
C ARG A 117 11.56 -8.29 -2.90
N TYR A 118 11.26 -8.92 -4.02
CA TYR A 118 9.94 -9.40 -4.37
C TYR A 118 9.92 -10.91 -4.16
N TYR A 119 8.88 -11.40 -3.50
CA TYR A 119 8.70 -12.80 -3.18
C TYR A 119 7.35 -13.21 -3.71
N TRP A 120 7.35 -14.20 -4.60
CA TRP A 120 6.16 -14.59 -5.31
C TRP A 120 5.67 -15.93 -4.84
N HIS A 121 4.35 -16.10 -4.86
CA HIS A 121 3.76 -17.38 -4.56
C HIS A 121 3.97 -18.37 -5.72
N VAL A 122 4.89 -19.33 -5.55
CA VAL A 122 5.14 -20.40 -6.52
C VAL A 122 4.54 -21.76 -6.12
N GLY A 123 3.94 -21.85 -4.94
CA GLY A 123 3.29 -23.06 -4.40
C GLY A 123 1.89 -23.38 -4.97
N SER A 124 1.30 -24.48 -4.48
CA SER A 124 -0.12 -24.83 -4.71
C SER A 124 -1.01 -24.29 -3.58
N LEU A 125 -2.34 -24.29 -3.76
CA LEU A 125 -3.28 -23.90 -2.69
C LEU A 125 -3.05 -24.79 -1.44
N GLY A 126 -2.91 -24.18 -0.27
CA GLY A 126 -2.67 -24.82 1.04
C GLY A 126 -1.22 -25.22 1.34
N GLU A 127 -0.29 -24.99 0.41
CA GLU A 127 1.15 -25.27 0.59
C GLU A 127 1.94 -24.13 -0.08
N PRO A 128 2.07 -22.97 0.59
CA PRO A 128 2.78 -21.84 0.02
C PRO A 128 4.26 -22.19 -0.13
N ASP A 129 4.86 -21.66 -1.18
CA ASP A 129 6.30 -21.65 -1.38
C ASP A 129 6.62 -20.30 -2.00
N PHE A 130 7.45 -19.51 -1.32
CA PHE A 130 7.83 -18.17 -1.75
C PHE A 130 9.29 -18.21 -2.16
N GLN A 131 9.54 -18.08 -3.46
CA GLN A 131 10.90 -18.02 -3.99
C GLN A 131 11.22 -16.58 -4.38
N ALA A 132 12.39 -16.09 -3.97
CA ALA A 132 12.94 -14.87 -4.54
C ALA A 132 13.38 -15.14 -5.98
N ASP A 133 12.77 -14.45 -6.93
CA ASP A 133 13.14 -14.62 -8.32
C ASP A 133 14.47 -13.96 -8.68
N LEU A 134 15.17 -14.62 -9.59
CA LEU A 134 16.20 -14.03 -10.43
C LEU A 134 15.86 -14.43 -11.88
N PRO A 135 15.60 -13.49 -12.83
CA PRO A 135 16.18 -12.16 -12.92
C PRO A 135 15.14 -11.05 -13.22
N HIS A 136 14.18 -10.80 -12.34
CA HIS A 136 13.41 -9.55 -12.37
C HIS A 136 14.04 -8.55 -11.43
N GLN A 137 14.61 -7.50 -12.02
CA GLN A 137 15.46 -6.53 -11.36
C GLN A 137 14.74 -5.90 -10.16
N VAL A 138 15.09 -6.33 -8.95
CA VAL A 138 15.40 -5.35 -7.94
C VAL A 138 16.55 -4.55 -8.53
N ARG A 139 16.22 -3.42 -9.13
CA ARG A 139 17.19 -2.34 -9.17
C ARG A 139 17.49 -2.06 -7.72
N SER A 140 18.66 -2.50 -7.29
CA SER A 140 19.40 -1.69 -6.36
C SER A 140 19.49 -0.32 -7.01
N ALA A 141 18.60 0.58 -6.63
CA ALA A 141 19.06 1.92 -6.33
C ALA A 141 19.85 1.84 -5.00
N ALA A 142 20.88 0.97 -4.95
CA ALA A 142 22.05 1.21 -4.14
C ALA A 142 22.82 2.28 -4.93
N SER A 143 22.34 3.53 -4.94
CA SER A 143 22.59 4.46 -3.85
C SER A 143 21.51 5.52 -3.59
N ALA A 144 20.23 5.32 -3.96
CA ALA A 144 19.25 6.42 -4.05
C ALA A 144 17.89 6.22 -3.35
N LEU A 145 17.48 5.02 -2.90
CA LEU A 145 16.21 4.87 -2.14
C LEU A 145 16.34 5.15 -0.63
N GLY A 146 17.55 5.52 -0.19
CA GLY A 146 17.87 5.65 1.23
C GLY A 146 18.10 4.31 1.93
N ALA A 147 17.95 4.31 3.26
CA ALA A 147 18.08 3.16 4.14
C ALA A 147 16.75 2.94 4.87
N GLU A 148 16.57 1.76 5.47
CA GLU A 148 15.34 1.37 6.19
C GLU A 148 14.08 1.51 5.32
N THR A 149 14.08 0.86 4.16
CA THR A 149 12.97 0.96 3.21
C THR A 149 11.71 0.27 3.74
N LYS A 150 10.57 0.96 3.61
CA LYS A 150 9.24 0.50 4.05
C LYS A 150 8.28 0.55 2.86
N PRO A 151 8.13 -0.56 2.12
CA PRO A 151 7.25 -0.60 0.96
C PRO A 151 5.77 -0.55 1.36
N ALA A 152 4.96 0.07 0.50
CA ALA A 152 3.52 -0.08 0.41
C ALA A 152 3.15 -0.30 -1.06
N SER A 153 2.15 -1.14 -1.33
CA SER A 153 1.73 -1.50 -2.70
C SER A 153 0.31 -1.05 -2.98
N GLY A 154 0.03 -0.66 -4.23
CA GLY A 154 -1.29 -0.16 -4.65
C GLY A 154 -1.27 0.36 -6.09
N ASP A 155 -2.43 0.40 -6.74
CA ASP A 155 -2.63 1.02 -8.05
C ASP A 155 -2.66 2.55 -7.90
N ILE A 156 -1.49 3.18 -7.94
CA ILE A 156 -1.31 4.61 -7.59
C ILE A 156 -1.63 5.49 -8.81
N ASP A 157 -1.22 5.05 -10.01
CA ASP A 157 -1.47 5.81 -11.24
C ASP A 157 -2.78 5.44 -11.97
N ARG A 158 -3.47 4.39 -11.51
CA ARG A 158 -4.79 3.94 -11.96
C ARG A 158 -4.79 3.29 -13.34
N ASP A 159 -3.67 2.73 -13.77
CA ASP A 159 -3.60 1.91 -14.98
C ASP A 159 -4.06 0.46 -14.74
N GLY A 160 -4.24 0.10 -13.47
CA GLY A 160 -4.80 -1.15 -13.01
C GLY A 160 -3.74 -2.11 -12.46
N ASP A 161 -2.45 -1.91 -12.65
CA ASP A 161 -1.45 -2.75 -11.99
C ASP A 161 -1.03 -2.19 -10.61
N LEU A 162 -0.23 -2.96 -9.86
CA LEU A 162 0.22 -2.53 -8.53
C LEU A 162 1.59 -1.87 -8.64
N ASP A 163 1.63 -0.61 -8.22
CA ASP A 163 2.85 0.16 -8.00
C ASP A 163 3.37 0.00 -6.57
N LEU A 164 4.53 0.62 -6.30
CA LEU A 164 5.11 0.68 -4.96
C LEU A 164 5.42 2.12 -4.55
N LEU A 165 5.00 2.45 -3.33
CA LEU A 165 5.46 3.64 -2.61
C LEU A 165 6.38 3.21 -1.47
N ILE A 166 7.62 3.69 -1.49
CA ILE A 166 8.66 3.29 -0.54
C ILE A 166 8.96 4.45 0.39
N GLY A 167 8.73 4.24 1.68
CA GLY A 167 9.27 5.12 2.72
C GLY A 167 10.72 4.76 3.07
N ALA A 168 11.46 5.72 3.60
CA ALA A 168 12.88 5.60 3.92
C ALA A 168 13.28 6.40 5.16
N VAL A 169 14.48 6.14 5.68
CA VAL A 169 15.07 6.79 6.87
C VAL A 169 15.11 8.31 6.76
N ASP A 170 15.25 8.85 5.54
CA ASP A 170 15.36 10.28 5.28
C ASP A 170 14.01 11.01 5.24
N GLY A 171 12.91 10.29 5.52
CA GLY A 171 11.56 10.86 5.58
C GLY A 171 10.93 11.14 4.22
N ARG A 172 11.60 10.77 3.12
CA ARG A 172 11.11 10.95 1.76
C ARG A 172 10.34 9.73 1.26
N PHE A 173 9.74 9.86 0.08
CA PHE A 173 9.02 8.79 -0.57
C PHE A 173 9.56 8.55 -1.99
N HIS A 174 9.83 7.29 -2.31
CA HIS A 174 10.19 6.85 -3.65
C HIS A 174 9.01 6.15 -4.29
N TYR A 175 8.69 6.53 -5.53
CA TYR A 175 7.62 5.92 -6.30
C TYR A 175 8.22 5.03 -7.39
N LEU A 176 7.88 3.74 -7.35
CA LEU A 176 8.26 2.77 -8.35
C LEU A 176 6.98 2.35 -9.09
N GLU A 177 6.82 2.87 -10.30
CA GLU A 177 5.71 2.52 -11.19
C GLU A 177 5.96 1.13 -11.78
N ASN A 178 4.97 0.27 -11.74
CA ASN A 178 5.03 -0.98 -12.48
C ASN A 178 4.66 -0.71 -13.94
N THR A 179 5.63 -0.88 -14.83
CA THR A 179 5.46 -0.69 -16.28
C THR A 179 5.39 -2.02 -17.02
N GLY A 180 5.32 -3.12 -16.27
CA GLY A 180 5.33 -4.47 -16.77
C GLY A 180 3.93 -4.96 -17.11
N ASP A 181 3.73 -6.26 -16.93
CA ASP A 181 2.39 -6.85 -16.99
C ASP A 181 2.18 -7.81 -15.81
N ALA A 182 0.96 -8.31 -15.68
CA ALA A 182 0.57 -9.26 -14.64
C ALA A 182 1.39 -10.57 -14.64
N ALA A 183 2.03 -10.95 -15.75
CA ALA A 183 2.91 -12.11 -15.78
C ALA A 183 4.36 -11.76 -15.43
N SER A 184 4.76 -10.50 -15.65
CA SER A 184 6.13 -10.02 -15.53
C SER A 184 6.14 -8.53 -15.09
N PRO A 185 5.99 -8.26 -13.78
CA PRO A 185 6.14 -6.91 -13.24
C PRO A 185 7.52 -6.31 -13.59
N ALA A 186 7.55 -5.02 -13.87
CA ALA A 186 8.75 -4.29 -14.24
C ALA A 186 8.73 -2.87 -13.65
N PHE A 187 9.44 -2.70 -12.53
CA PHE A 187 9.42 -1.45 -11.79
C PHE A 187 10.40 -0.40 -12.33
N VAL A 188 9.89 0.81 -12.52
CA VAL A 188 10.65 2.01 -12.90
C VAL A 188 10.47 3.09 -11.83
N GLU A 189 11.56 3.51 -11.20
CA GLU A 189 11.52 4.64 -10.28
C GLU A 189 11.19 5.93 -11.05
N ARG A 190 10.15 6.63 -10.59
CA ARG A 190 9.74 7.94 -11.10
C ARG A 190 10.17 9.04 -10.15
N SER A 191 10.35 10.25 -10.70
CA SER A 191 10.79 11.43 -9.95
C SER A 191 10.16 12.70 -10.54
N GLY A 192 10.26 13.80 -9.81
CA GLY A 192 9.68 15.06 -10.25
C GLY A 192 8.15 14.95 -10.39
N PRO A 193 7.53 15.58 -11.40
CA PRO A 193 6.08 15.53 -11.59
C PRO A 193 5.48 14.13 -11.81
N ALA A 194 6.31 13.12 -12.12
CA ALA A 194 5.86 11.74 -12.29
C ALA A 194 5.85 10.94 -10.97
N ASN A 195 6.42 11.47 -9.88
CA ASN A 195 6.27 10.92 -8.54
C ASN A 195 5.18 11.72 -7.80
N PRO A 196 4.03 11.12 -7.44
CA PRO A 196 2.93 11.83 -6.78
C PRO A 196 3.31 12.36 -5.39
N MET A 197 4.41 11.86 -4.82
CA MET A 197 4.95 12.25 -3.51
C MET A 197 6.29 13.01 -3.63
N ASP A 198 6.65 13.49 -4.83
CA ASP A 198 7.91 14.21 -5.05
C ASP A 198 8.03 15.46 -4.17
N GLY A 199 9.21 15.63 -3.56
CA GLY A 199 9.49 16.77 -2.69
C GLY A 199 8.81 16.76 -1.33
N ILE A 200 8.00 15.74 -1.02
CA ILE A 200 7.43 15.56 0.32
C ILE A 200 8.48 14.95 1.24
N ASP A 201 8.73 15.62 2.36
CA ASP A 201 9.62 15.21 3.43
C ASP A 201 8.85 15.31 4.75
N ILE A 202 8.69 14.18 5.43
CA ILE A 202 7.98 14.11 6.71
C ILE A 202 8.92 14.08 7.92
N GLY A 203 10.24 14.19 7.73
CA GLY A 203 11.25 14.19 8.77
C GLY A 203 12.18 12.99 8.66
N SER A 204 11.84 11.89 9.31
CA SER A 204 12.64 10.66 9.25
C SER A 204 11.79 9.41 9.36
N HIS A 205 12.28 8.31 8.78
CA HIS A 205 11.65 6.99 8.81
C HIS A 205 10.19 7.03 8.34
N SER A 206 9.96 7.54 7.13
CA SER A 206 8.63 7.51 6.54
C SER A 206 8.14 6.06 6.42
N ALA A 207 6.91 5.82 6.87
CA ALA A 207 6.25 4.51 6.83
C ALA A 207 4.87 4.68 6.18
N PRO A 208 4.76 4.57 4.85
CA PRO A 208 3.50 4.77 4.14
C PRO A 208 2.55 3.57 4.29
N ALA A 209 1.26 3.87 4.22
CA ALA A 209 0.17 2.95 3.96
C ALA A 209 -0.76 3.59 2.92
N LEU A 210 -1.27 2.79 1.99
CA LEU A 210 -2.15 3.24 0.91
C LEU A 210 -3.59 2.85 1.21
N VAL A 211 -4.50 3.81 1.12
CA VAL A 211 -5.93 3.61 1.41
C VAL A 211 -6.76 4.71 0.77
N ASP A 212 -7.90 4.38 0.16
CA ASP A 212 -8.89 5.38 -0.26
C ASP A 212 -9.60 5.95 0.98
N LEU A 213 -9.10 7.07 1.50
CA LEU A 213 -9.53 7.64 2.77
C LEU A 213 -10.77 8.53 2.59
N ASN A 214 -10.86 9.23 1.46
CA ASN A 214 -11.96 10.15 1.14
C ASN A 214 -13.12 9.52 0.34
N ARG A 215 -12.95 8.28 -0.15
CA ARG A 215 -13.91 7.51 -0.97
C ARG A 215 -14.11 8.08 -2.37
N ASP A 216 -13.08 8.66 -2.97
CA ASP A 216 -13.09 9.08 -4.36
C ASP A 216 -12.63 7.95 -5.33
N GLY A 217 -12.26 6.79 -4.78
CA GLY A 217 -11.78 5.65 -5.55
C GLY A 217 -10.33 5.80 -6.00
N GLN A 218 -9.58 6.76 -5.48
CA GLN A 218 -8.12 6.87 -5.58
C GLN A 218 -7.48 6.47 -4.25
N LEU A 219 -6.29 5.88 -4.32
CA LEU A 219 -5.52 5.62 -3.11
C LEU A 219 -4.94 6.93 -2.57
N ASP A 220 -5.13 7.18 -1.28
CA ASP A 220 -4.46 8.21 -0.51
C ASP A 220 -3.27 7.62 0.27
N VAL A 221 -2.39 8.49 0.77
CA VAL A 221 -1.24 8.08 1.59
C VAL A 221 -1.48 8.48 3.04
N VAL A 222 -1.38 7.51 3.95
CA VAL A 222 -1.22 7.75 5.39
C VAL A 222 0.21 7.35 5.77
N ALA A 223 0.97 8.25 6.36
CA ALA A 223 2.37 7.98 6.70
C ALA A 223 2.70 8.37 8.14
N GLY A 224 3.38 7.46 8.84
CA GLY A 224 4.04 7.72 10.12
C GLY A 224 5.49 8.17 9.94
N ASP A 225 6.03 8.90 10.92
CA ASP A 225 7.46 9.22 11.05
C ASP A 225 8.03 8.76 12.40
N ALA A 226 9.36 8.83 12.58
CA ALA A 226 10.03 8.42 13.82
C ALA A 226 9.63 9.24 15.07
N SER A 227 9.00 10.41 14.90
CA SER A 227 8.48 11.19 16.02
C SER A 227 7.13 10.70 16.53
N GLY A 228 6.53 9.73 15.82
CA GLY A 228 5.18 9.22 16.07
C GLY A 228 4.08 10.09 15.48
N ALA A 229 4.41 11.09 14.65
CA ALA A 229 3.41 11.86 13.95
C ALA A 229 2.82 11.04 12.79
N ILE A 230 1.52 11.20 12.57
CA ILE A 230 0.79 10.61 11.45
C ILE A 230 0.35 11.75 10.54
N ARG A 231 0.63 11.62 9.24
CA ARG A 231 0.28 12.59 8.20
C ARG A 231 -0.54 11.90 7.11
N THR A 232 -1.46 12.65 6.51
CA THR A 232 -2.35 12.16 5.46
C THR A 232 -2.18 13.04 4.22
N PHE A 233 -2.06 12.41 3.05
CA PHE A 233 -1.91 13.08 1.75
C PHE A 233 -2.98 12.54 0.80
N TYR A 234 -3.86 13.42 0.34
CA TYR A 234 -4.85 13.08 -0.66
C TYR A 234 -4.23 13.19 -2.04
N LEU A 235 -4.20 12.09 -2.80
CA LEU A 235 -3.65 12.11 -4.14
C LEU A 235 -4.67 12.72 -5.12
N PRO A 236 -4.24 13.58 -6.06
CA PRO A 236 -5.15 14.17 -7.03
C PRO A 236 -5.49 13.17 -8.13
N GLU A 237 -6.71 13.26 -8.69
CA GLU A 237 -7.04 12.51 -9.90
C GLU A 237 -5.98 12.78 -10.97
N PRO A 238 -5.40 11.74 -11.61
CA PRO A 238 -4.46 11.96 -12.69
C PRO A 238 -5.16 12.80 -13.74
N ALA A 239 -4.50 13.89 -14.17
CA ALA A 239 -5.05 14.76 -15.19
C ALA A 239 -5.35 13.89 -16.41
N LEU A 240 -6.64 13.66 -16.69
CA LEU A 240 -7.08 12.95 -17.88
C LEU A 240 -6.31 13.56 -19.04
N SER A 241 -5.47 12.76 -19.70
CA SER A 241 -4.79 13.19 -20.90
C SER A 241 -5.91 13.52 -21.86
N THR A 242 -6.26 14.80 -21.98
CA THR A 242 -7.16 15.26 -23.02
C THR A 242 -6.37 15.04 -24.30
N SER A 243 -6.49 13.84 -24.85
CA SER A 243 -6.38 13.60 -26.27
C SER A 243 -7.42 14.53 -26.88
N LEU A 244 -7.01 15.76 -27.15
CA LEU A 244 -7.57 16.52 -28.26
C LEU A 244 -7.29 15.64 -29.46
N ALA A 245 -8.22 14.76 -29.77
CA ALA A 245 -8.35 14.21 -31.10
C ALA A 245 -8.32 15.43 -32.02
N ALA A 246 -7.20 15.60 -32.72
CA ALA A 246 -6.99 16.65 -33.69
C ALA A 246 -8.05 16.47 -34.78
N GLY A 247 -9.22 17.10 -34.59
CA GLY A 247 -10.38 16.80 -35.40
C GLY A 247 -11.72 17.19 -34.79
N SER A 248 -11.82 18.30 -34.06
CA SER A 248 -13.12 18.95 -33.84
C SER A 248 -12.91 20.45 -33.76
N LEU A 249 -12.94 21.08 -34.94
CA LEU A 249 -13.17 22.50 -35.11
C LEU A 249 -14.57 22.81 -34.60
N LEU A 250 -14.72 23.25 -33.34
CA LEU A 250 -15.95 23.91 -32.92
C LEU A 250 -15.78 25.43 -33.08
N LEU A 251 -16.18 25.91 -34.27
CA LEU A 251 -16.58 27.31 -34.45
C LEU A 251 -17.68 27.62 -33.44
N GLY A 252 -17.50 28.67 -32.63
CA GLY A 252 -18.58 29.11 -31.74
C GLY A 252 -18.15 30.14 -30.72
N LEU A 253 -18.04 31.40 -31.15
CA LEU A 253 -18.06 32.58 -30.29
C LEU A 253 -19.17 32.46 -29.23
N GLY A 254 -18.81 32.65 -27.96
CA GLY A 254 -19.80 32.62 -26.89
C GLY A 254 -19.25 32.93 -25.50
N LEU A 255 -18.51 34.03 -25.35
CA LEU A 255 -18.38 34.67 -24.03
C LEU A 255 -19.79 34.89 -23.45
N ARG A 256 -20.15 34.18 -22.39
CA ARG A 256 -21.19 34.66 -21.46
C ARG A 256 -20.54 35.03 -20.14
N ILE A 257 -20.20 36.31 -20.05
CA ILE A 257 -20.02 37.00 -18.77
C ILE A 257 -21.43 37.10 -18.16
N ASP A 258 -21.69 36.38 -17.08
CA ASP A 258 -22.89 36.57 -16.29
C ASP A 258 -22.75 37.87 -15.47
N ARG A 259 -23.56 38.88 -15.80
CA ARG A 259 -23.77 40.06 -14.97
C ARG A 259 -25.26 40.41 -14.92
N SER A 260 -25.75 40.40 -13.69
CA SER A 260 -26.88 41.17 -13.15
C SER A 260 -28.29 40.58 -13.27
N LEU A 261 -28.70 39.94 -12.17
CA LEU A 261 -30.06 40.04 -11.65
C LEU A 261 -30.41 41.53 -11.40
N ARG A 262 -31.22 42.12 -12.27
CA ARG A 262 -32.10 43.24 -11.92
C ARG A 262 -33.47 43.03 -12.56
N ARG A 263 -34.40 42.54 -11.75
CA ARG A 263 -35.83 42.51 -12.06
C ARG A 263 -36.40 43.89 -11.74
N THR A 264 -36.64 44.70 -12.76
CA THR A 264 -37.44 45.93 -12.64
C THR A 264 -38.77 45.67 -13.35
N ILE A 265 -39.83 45.45 -12.59
CA ILE A 265 -41.21 45.44 -13.10
C ILE A 265 -41.71 46.88 -12.99
N GLY A 266 -42.03 47.50 -14.13
CA GLY A 266 -42.68 48.80 -14.20
C GLY A 266 -44.19 48.73 -13.89
N PRO A 267 -44.84 49.87 -13.59
CA PRO A 267 -46.19 49.92 -13.03
C PRO A 267 -47.29 50.10 -14.09
N GLY A 268 -48.52 49.71 -13.72
CA GLY A 268 -49.77 50.03 -14.43
C GLY A 268 -50.61 48.79 -14.74
N ALA A 269 -51.91 48.72 -14.53
CA ALA A 269 -52.89 49.74 -14.14
C ALA A 269 -54.15 49.04 -13.58
N ALA A 270 -54.96 49.85 -12.90
CA ALA A 270 -56.18 49.53 -12.17
C ALA A 270 -57.35 49.00 -13.00
N ARG A 271 -58.31 48.33 -12.32
CA ARG A 271 -59.78 48.51 -12.37
C ARG A 271 -60.47 47.60 -11.33
N THR A 272 -60.96 48.15 -10.22
CA THR A 272 -62.37 48.51 -9.86
C THR A 272 -63.23 47.36 -9.32
N SER A 273 -63.66 47.56 -8.06
CA SER A 273 -64.82 47.08 -7.29
C SER A 273 -65.85 46.14 -7.92
N ASP A 274 -66.23 45.10 -7.16
CA ASP A 274 -67.41 45.13 -6.26
C ASP A 274 -67.07 44.45 -4.92
#